data_AF-A0A8T4LKZ7-F1
#
_entry.id   AF-A0A8T4LKZ7-F1
#
_cell.length_a   1.000
_cell.length_b   1.000
_cell.length_c   1.000
_cell.angle_alpha   90.00
_cell.angle_beta   90.00
_cell.angle_gamma   90.00
#
_symmetry.space_group_name_H-M   'P 1'
#
loop_
_entity.id
_entity.type
_entity.pdbx_description
1 polymer ?
#
loop_
_entity_poly.entity_id
_entity_poly.type
_entity_poly.pdbx_seq_one_letter_code
_entity_poly.pdbx_strand_id
1 'polypeptide(L)'
;MEREFNGAITKRKMSLTATEVVDAPVFESRLSVFRVRANFVAPYRKCKFFYLDRSNLKSRKGFMNHVQNVCRGWPNGVYFLKLTNGKVFARYEIVNDEVRTIFKDSPTTNKEYPVWDHFRRR
;
A
#
# COMPACT_ATOMS: atom_id res chain seq x y z
N MET A 1 12.80 -36.93 -62.78
CA MET A 1 13.83 -36.62 -61.76
C MET A 1 13.20 -35.62 -60.79
N GLU A 2 12.47 -36.15 -59.83
CA GLU A 2 11.76 -35.40 -58.80
C GLU A 2 12.77 -34.87 -57.76
N ARG A 3 12.65 -33.60 -57.36
CA ARG A 3 13.41 -33.03 -56.25
C ARG A 3 12.42 -32.58 -55.18
N GLU A 4 12.34 -33.39 -54.13
CA GLU A 4 11.57 -33.12 -52.92
C GLU A 4 12.15 -31.90 -52.19
N PHE A 5 11.32 -30.86 -52.01
CA PHE A 5 11.68 -29.67 -51.27
C PHE A 5 11.29 -29.84 -49.80
N ASN A 6 12.15 -30.52 -49.02
CA ASN A 6 12.00 -30.67 -47.57
C ASN A 6 12.44 -29.39 -46.85
N GLY A 7 11.56 -28.39 -46.79
CA GLY A 7 11.76 -27.15 -46.04
C GLY A 7 11.27 -27.29 -44.59
N ALA A 8 12.19 -27.51 -43.65
CA ALA A 8 11.91 -27.59 -42.22
C ALA A 8 11.34 -26.27 -41.67
N ILE A 9 10.10 -26.30 -41.17
CA ILE A 9 9.49 -25.16 -40.44
C ILE A 9 10.10 -25.11 -39.04
N THR A 10 11.14 -24.31 -38.87
CA THR A 10 11.68 -23.97 -37.54
C THR A 10 10.66 -23.10 -36.79
N LYS A 11 9.81 -23.74 -35.97
CA LYS A 11 8.95 -23.04 -35.01
C LYS A 11 9.82 -22.32 -33.99
N ARG A 12 10.11 -21.03 -34.22
CA ARG A 12 10.69 -20.17 -33.19
C ARG A 12 9.68 -20.04 -32.04
N LYS A 13 9.88 -20.79 -30.95
CA LYS A 13 9.29 -20.46 -29.65
C LYS A 13 9.90 -19.13 -29.22
N MET A 14 9.21 -18.03 -29.46
CA MET A 14 9.51 -16.78 -28.78
C MET A 14 8.92 -16.88 -27.38
N SER A 15 9.79 -17.19 -26.42
CA SER A 15 9.49 -17.05 -25.00
C SER A 15 9.28 -15.57 -24.73
N LEU A 16 8.03 -15.12 -24.64
CA LEU A 16 7.69 -13.83 -24.05
C LEU A 16 8.00 -13.94 -22.55
N THR A 17 9.25 -13.67 -22.18
CA THR A 17 9.57 -13.34 -20.79
C THR A 17 8.90 -12.00 -20.52
N ALA A 18 7.69 -12.06 -19.97
CA ALA A 18 7.05 -10.93 -19.32
C ALA A 18 8.05 -10.41 -18.29
N THR A 19 8.76 -9.35 -18.67
CA THR A 19 9.58 -8.62 -17.73
C THR A 19 8.56 -7.88 -16.88
N GLU A 20 8.21 -8.47 -15.73
CA GLU A 20 7.48 -7.74 -14.70
C GLU A 20 8.38 -6.57 -14.31
N VAL A 21 8.14 -5.42 -14.95
CA VAL A 21 8.62 -4.14 -14.46
C VAL A 21 7.87 -3.97 -13.15
N VAL A 22 8.52 -4.37 -12.05
CA VAL A 22 8.06 -4.05 -10.71
C VAL A 22 8.28 -2.55 -10.59
N ASP A 23 7.34 -1.77 -11.10
CA ASP A 23 7.29 -0.32 -10.90
C ASP A 23 7.45 -0.12 -9.40
N ALA A 24 8.61 0.39 -8.99
CA ALA A 24 8.84 0.76 -7.60
C ALA A 24 7.67 1.67 -7.23
N PRO A 25 6.92 1.39 -6.13
CA PRO A 25 5.72 2.14 -5.84
C PRO A 25 6.09 3.62 -5.76
N VAL A 26 5.61 4.38 -6.74
CA VAL A 26 5.81 5.83 -6.81
C VAL A 26 5.33 6.35 -5.47
N PHE A 27 6.24 7.00 -4.73
CA PHE A 27 5.92 7.51 -3.41
C PHE A 27 4.77 8.53 -3.53
N GLU A 28 3.59 8.15 -3.06
CA GLU A 28 2.42 9.02 -3.03
C GLU A 28 2.44 9.85 -1.75
N SER A 29 2.67 11.16 -1.89
CA SER A 29 2.72 12.09 -0.76
C SER A 29 1.34 12.46 -0.22
N ARG A 30 0.26 12.12 -0.94
CA ARG A 30 -1.11 12.52 -0.59
C ARG A 30 -2.01 11.29 -0.49
N LEU A 31 -2.40 10.94 0.72
CA LEU A 31 -3.20 9.76 1.02
C LEU A 31 -4.62 10.16 1.44
N SER A 32 -5.61 9.34 1.13
CA SER A 32 -6.97 9.55 1.62
C SER A 32 -7.17 8.86 2.98
N VAL A 33 -7.83 9.55 3.92
CA VAL A 33 -8.07 9.00 5.27
C VAL A 33 -9.50 8.50 5.42
N PHE A 34 -9.64 7.26 5.87
CA PHE A 34 -10.91 6.64 6.18
C PHE A 34 -10.93 6.16 7.62
N ARG A 35 -12.04 6.40 8.33
CA ARG A 35 -12.28 5.81 9.66
C ARG A 35 -13.24 4.63 9.53
N VAL A 36 -12.89 3.52 10.16
CA VAL A 36 -13.77 2.36 10.32
C VAL A 36 -14.69 2.61 11.51
N ARG A 37 -16.00 2.55 11.31
CA ARG A 37 -16.97 2.57 12.41
C ARG A 37 -17.07 1.16 13.02
N ALA A 38 -17.33 1.10 14.33
CA ALA A 38 -17.52 -0.15 15.07
C ALA A 38 -18.61 -1.05 14.46
N ASN A 39 -19.62 -0.47 13.79
CA ASN A 39 -20.75 -1.19 13.22
C ASN A 39 -20.56 -1.62 11.74
N PHE A 40 -19.32 -1.64 11.22
CA PHE A 40 -18.90 -2.27 9.94
C PHE A 40 -19.68 -1.99 8.62
N VAL A 41 -20.77 -1.24 8.59
CA VAL A 41 -21.59 -1.10 7.37
C VAL A 41 -20.93 -0.23 6.28
N ALA A 42 -20.15 0.80 6.65
CA ALA A 42 -19.42 1.60 5.67
C ALA A 42 -18.25 2.40 6.29
N PRO A 43 -17.07 2.47 5.64
CA PRO A 43 -16.01 3.39 6.03
C PRO A 43 -16.45 4.83 5.77
N TYR A 44 -16.42 5.67 6.81
CA TYR A 44 -16.74 7.08 6.69
C TYR A 44 -15.47 7.89 6.41
N ARG A 45 -15.53 8.77 5.40
CA ARG A 45 -14.40 9.65 5.03
C ARG A 45 -14.28 10.76 6.08
N LYS A 46 -13.23 10.72 6.91
CA LYS A 46 -13.12 11.65 8.04
C LYS A 46 -12.38 12.95 7.71
N CYS A 47 -11.57 13.05 6.66
CA CYS A 47 -10.99 14.32 6.20
C CYS A 47 -10.33 14.17 4.82
N LYS A 48 -10.09 15.31 4.15
CA LYS A 48 -9.85 15.39 2.70
C LYS A 48 -8.59 14.61 2.28
N PHE A 49 -7.43 14.80 2.92
CA PHE A 49 -6.16 14.12 2.60
C PHE A 49 -5.15 14.14 3.79
N PHE A 50 -4.26 13.15 3.84
CA PHE A 50 -3.11 13.04 4.74
C PHE A 50 -1.85 13.21 3.90
N TYR A 51 -1.03 14.20 4.25
CA TYR A 51 0.22 14.46 3.54
C TYR A 51 1.38 13.74 4.21
N LEU A 52 2.24 13.13 3.41
CA LEU A 52 3.31 12.27 3.86
C LEU A 52 4.57 12.60 3.09
N ASP A 53 5.67 12.78 3.81
CA ASP A 53 6.99 12.95 3.24
C ASP A 53 7.85 11.70 3.44
N ARG A 54 8.82 11.49 2.56
CA ARG A 54 9.78 10.37 2.68
C ARG A 54 10.53 10.41 4.02
N SER A 55 10.74 11.60 4.58
CA SER A 55 11.34 11.78 5.90
C SER A 55 10.51 11.16 7.02
N ASN A 56 9.18 11.12 6.90
CA ASN A 56 8.29 10.51 7.89
C ASN A 56 8.36 8.97 7.84
N LEU A 57 8.70 8.38 6.69
CA LEU A 57 8.81 6.92 6.52
C LEU A 57 10.19 6.35 6.86
N LYS A 58 11.13 7.20 7.30
CA LYS A 58 12.47 6.77 7.70
C LYS A 58 12.47 5.69 8.78
N SER A 59 11.48 5.68 9.66
CA SER A 59 11.33 4.64 10.68
C SER A 59 9.87 4.52 11.10
N ARG A 60 9.52 3.36 11.68
CA ARG A 60 8.18 3.16 12.27
C ARG A 60 7.85 4.25 13.29
N LYS A 61 8.81 4.63 14.15
CA LYS A 61 8.64 5.71 15.14
C LYS A 61 8.41 7.07 14.48
N GLY A 62 9.16 7.40 13.43
CA GLY A 62 8.98 8.65 12.68
C GLY A 62 7.58 8.76 12.07
N PHE A 63 7.08 7.66 11.49
CA PHE A 63 5.74 7.61 10.93
C PHE A 63 4.66 7.68 12.02
N MET A 64 4.80 6.95 13.14
CA MET A 64 3.88 7.05 14.27
C MET A 64 3.77 8.46 14.81
N ASN A 65 4.90 9.16 15.01
CA ASN A 65 4.91 10.54 15.47
C ASN A 65 4.21 11.49 14.49
N HIS A 66 4.40 11.29 13.19
CA HIS A 66 3.73 12.09 12.18
C HIS A 66 2.21 11.87 12.19
N VAL A 67 1.77 10.61 12.24
CA VAL A 67 0.36 10.26 12.36
C VAL A 67 -0.23 10.85 13.65
N GLN A 68 0.47 10.75 14.78
CA GLN A 68 0.07 11.32 16.06
C GLN A 68 -0.19 12.82 15.97
N ASN A 69 0.73 13.57 15.35
CA ASN A 69 0.61 15.01 15.18
C ASN A 69 -0.60 15.38 14.31
N VAL A 70 -0.83 14.65 13.22
CA VAL A 70 -1.95 14.90 12.30
C VAL A 70 -3.29 14.51 12.92
N CYS A 71 -3.32 13.45 13.72
CA CYS A 71 -4.54 12.86 14.24
C CYS A 71 -4.93 13.35 15.64
N ARG A 72 -4.25 14.37 16.17
CA ARG A 72 -4.58 14.95 17.47
C ARG A 72 -6.05 15.38 17.52
N GLY A 73 -6.79 14.94 18.54
CA GLY A 73 -8.23 15.23 18.68
C GLY A 73 -9.12 14.38 17.77
N TRP A 74 -8.58 13.32 17.14
CA TRP A 74 -9.41 12.38 16.38
C TRP A 74 -10.04 11.36 17.33
N PRO A 75 -11.33 11.04 17.18
CA PRO A 75 -11.97 10.03 18.00
C PRO A 75 -11.30 8.67 17.86
N ASN A 76 -11.38 7.89 18.94
CA ASN A 76 -10.87 6.53 19.00
C ASN A 76 -11.41 5.65 17.86
N GLY A 77 -10.58 4.73 17.38
CA GLY A 77 -10.96 3.73 16.39
C GLY A 77 -9.86 3.44 15.38
N VAL A 78 -10.23 2.64 14.37
CA VAL A 78 -9.32 2.19 13.32
C VAL A 78 -9.41 3.12 12.11
N TYR A 79 -8.25 3.46 11.58
CA TYR A 79 -8.09 4.33 10.43
C TYR A 79 -7.27 3.65 9.32
N PHE A 80 -7.60 4.02 8.09
CA PHE A 80 -6.89 3.60 6.88
C PHE A 80 -6.34 4.82 6.15
N LEU A 81 -5.09 4.74 5.71
CA LEU A 81 -4.54 5.59 4.66
C LEU A 81 -4.67 4.85 3.34
N LYS A 82 -5.30 5.46 2.34
CA LYS A 82 -5.44 4.91 1.00
C LYS A 82 -4.64 5.69 -0.02
N LEU A 83 -4.01 4.94 -0.91
CA LEU A 83 -3.38 5.44 -2.14
C LEU A 83 -4.45 5.88 -3.14
N THR A 84 -4.05 6.63 -4.16
CA THR A 84 -4.94 7.10 -5.23
C THR A 84 -5.52 5.93 -6.03
N ASN A 85 -4.78 4.82 -6.13
CA ASN A 85 -5.26 3.57 -6.74
C ASN A 85 -6.27 2.78 -5.88
N GLY A 86 -6.65 3.29 -4.71
CA GLY A 86 -7.63 2.67 -3.81
C GLY A 86 -7.07 1.61 -2.86
N LYS A 87 -5.81 1.18 -3.02
CA LYS A 87 -5.14 0.25 -2.08
C LYS A 87 -4.88 0.93 -0.74
N VAL A 88 -4.96 0.15 0.34
CA VAL A 88 -4.63 0.62 1.68
C VAL A 88 -3.12 0.65 1.84
N PHE A 89 -2.57 1.83 2.06
CA PHE A 89 -1.15 2.07 2.33
C PHE A 89 -0.77 1.67 3.76
N ALA A 90 -1.60 2.05 4.73
CA ALA A 90 -1.39 1.80 6.15
C ALA A 90 -2.73 1.68 6.88
N ARG A 91 -2.75 0.85 7.93
CA ARG A 91 -3.84 0.74 8.90
C ARG A 91 -3.29 1.02 10.28
N TYR A 92 -3.97 1.87 11.05
CA TYR A 92 -3.57 2.20 12.42
C TYR A 92 -4.78 2.39 13.33
N GLU A 93 -4.55 2.30 14.63
CA GLU A 93 -5.56 2.49 15.67
C GLU A 93 -5.20 3.70 16.52
N ILE A 94 -6.22 4.52 16.81
CA ILE A 94 -6.15 5.61 17.78
C ILE A 94 -6.95 5.21 19.02
N VAL A 95 -6.32 5.34 20.19
CA VAL A 95 -6.93 5.14 21.50
C VAL A 95 -6.49 6.26 22.42
N ASN A 96 -7.44 6.96 23.03
CA ASN A 96 -7.19 8.09 23.96
C ASN A 96 -6.29 9.15 23.33
N ASP A 97 -6.64 9.59 22.11
CA ASP A 97 -5.87 10.53 21.30
C ASP A 97 -4.46 10.06 20.89
N GLU A 98 -4.06 8.83 21.18
CA GLU A 98 -2.74 8.28 20.84
C GLU A 98 -2.78 7.19 19.77
N VAL A 99 -1.81 7.19 18.86
CA VAL A 99 -1.59 6.10 17.89
C VAL A 99 -1.01 4.89 18.62
N ARG A 100 -1.90 3.97 19.00
CA ARG A 100 -1.54 2.78 19.77
C ARG A 100 -0.85 1.71 18.93
N THR A 101 -1.40 1.46 17.75
CA THR A 101 -0.99 0.32 16.91
C THR A 101 -0.92 0.70 15.45
N ILE A 102 0.14 0.28 14.77
CA ILE A 102 0.20 0.19 13.31
C ILE A 102 0.13 -1.29 12.97
N PHE A 103 -0.90 -1.67 12.20
CA PHE A 103 -1.09 -3.06 11.83
C PHE A 103 -0.12 -3.44 10.71
N LYS A 104 0.42 -4.65 10.80
CA LYS A 104 1.30 -5.22 9.78
C LYS A 104 0.52 -5.73 8.59
N ASP A 105 -0.46 -6.57 8.87
CA ASP A 105 -1.17 -7.33 7.86
C ASP A 105 -2.65 -6.94 7.78
N SER A 106 -3.19 -7.06 6.57
CA SER A 106 -4.61 -6.93 6.31
C SER A 106 -5.39 -8.15 6.83
N PRO A 107 -6.44 -7.96 7.64
CA PRO A 107 -7.23 -9.08 8.16
C PRO A 107 -8.02 -9.80 7.07
N THR A 108 -8.27 -9.14 5.93
CA THR A 108 -9.05 -9.71 4.82
C THR A 108 -8.18 -10.44 3.81
N THR A 109 -6.96 -9.95 3.58
CA THR A 109 -6.08 -10.49 2.52
C THR A 109 -4.85 -11.20 3.06
N ASN A 110 -4.56 -11.11 4.37
CA ASN A 110 -3.32 -11.56 5.01
C ASN A 110 -2.05 -11.07 4.32
N LYS A 111 -2.16 -9.94 3.60
CA LYS A 111 -1.03 -9.27 2.94
C LYS A 111 -0.55 -8.12 3.80
N GLU A 112 0.76 -7.94 3.84
CA GLU A 112 1.40 -6.82 4.53
C GLU A 112 1.03 -5.49 3.86
N TYR A 113 0.86 -4.45 4.66
CA TYR A 113 0.63 -3.10 4.15
C TYR A 113 1.91 -2.47 3.56
N PRO A 114 1.82 -1.74 2.43
CA PRO A 114 2.98 -1.14 1.76
C PRO A 114 3.86 -0.26 2.63
N VAL A 115 3.31 0.37 3.68
CA VAL A 115 4.09 1.19 4.62
C VAL A 115 5.28 0.42 5.24
N TRP A 116 5.18 -0.90 5.40
CA TRP A 116 6.22 -1.73 6.00
C TRP A 116 7.43 -1.95 5.10
N ASP A 117 7.26 -1.91 3.78
CA ASP A 117 8.39 -1.95 2.85
C ASP A 117 9.36 -0.78 3.08
N HIS A 118 8.82 0.38 3.47
CA HIS A 118 9.64 1.56 3.78
C HIS A 118 10.40 1.41 5.10
N PHE A 119 9.89 0.64 6.06
CA PHE A 119 10.56 0.39 7.33
C PHE A 119 11.69 -0.64 7.21
N ARG A 120 11.64 -1.53 6.20
CA ARG A 120 12.61 -2.61 5.98
C ARG A 120 13.81 -2.22 5.12
N ARG A 121 13.71 -1.18 4.28
CA ARG A 121 14.78 -0.73 3.38
C ARG A 121 15.91 0.04 4.11
N ARG A 122 16.36 -0.45 5.26
CA ARG A 122 17.48 0.09 6.03
C ARG A 122 18.46 -1.00 6.40
#